data_AF-A0A528FLN6-F1
#
_entry.id   AF-A0A528FLN6-F1
#
_cell.length_a   1.000
_cell.length_b   1.000
_cell.length_c   1.000
_cell.angle_alpha   90.00
_cell.angle_beta   90.00
_cell.angle_gamma   90.00
#
_symmetry.space_group_name_H-M   'P 1'
#
loop_
_entity.id
_entity.type
_entity.pdbx_description
1 polymer ?
#
loop_
_entity_poly.entity_id
_entity_poly.type
_entity_poly.pdbx_seq_one_letter_code
_entity_poly.pdbx_strand_id
1 'polypeptide(L)'
;AQARGMVNTPYHGAMYEKLGGHMHPLNYTLGLARAAVAAGVSIHENSVALRLEREPAIRVATANGSVRARHVVLAGDALLQGL
;
A
#
# COMPACT_ATOMS: atom_id res chain seq x y z
N ALA A 1 -8.74 22.78 27.59
CA ALA A 1 -8.62 22.43 29.03
C ALA A 1 -8.55 20.91 29.25
N GLN A 2 -9.49 20.11 28.70
CA GLN A 2 -9.59 18.68 28.99
C GLN A 2 -8.37 17.83 28.52
N ALA A 3 -7.84 18.07 27.33
CA ALA A 3 -6.70 17.30 26.79
C ALA A 3 -5.40 17.48 27.60
N ARG A 4 -5.11 18.68 28.12
CA ARG A 4 -3.95 18.92 29.01
C ARG A 4 -4.05 18.16 30.34
N GLY A 5 -5.27 17.88 30.83
CA GLY A 5 -5.47 17.09 32.05
C GLY A 5 -5.25 15.59 31.86
N MET A 6 -5.24 15.09 30.61
CA MET A 6 -5.03 13.67 30.29
C MET A 6 -3.55 13.31 30.09
N VAL A 7 -2.69 14.30 29.86
CA VAL A 7 -1.27 14.10 29.57
C VAL A 7 -0.47 15.05 30.46
N ASN A 8 0.25 14.51 31.45
CA ASN A 8 1.09 15.32 32.34
C ASN A 8 2.33 15.81 31.57
N THR A 9 2.25 16.99 30.96
CA THR A 9 3.25 17.49 30.01
C THR A 9 3.55 18.99 30.19
N PRO A 10 4.82 19.43 30.00
CA PRO A 10 5.16 20.85 30.05
C PRO A 10 4.69 21.66 28.84
N TYR A 11 4.13 21.02 27.80
CA TYR A 11 3.69 21.72 26.59
C TYR A 11 2.43 22.59 26.80
N HIS A 12 2.33 23.68 26.03
CA HIS A 12 1.26 24.68 26.14
C HIS A 12 -0.13 24.20 25.71
N GLY A 13 -0.21 23.13 24.92
CA GLY A 13 -1.46 22.59 24.39
C GLY A 13 -1.33 21.14 23.96
N ALA A 14 -2.48 20.49 23.81
CA ALA A 14 -2.59 19.13 23.30
C ALA A 14 -3.90 18.98 22.52
N MET A 15 -3.88 18.17 21.46
CA MET A 15 -5.08 17.71 20.76
C MET A 15 -5.30 16.24 21.11
N TYR A 16 -6.50 15.91 21.58
CA TYR A 16 -6.87 14.54 21.88
C TYR A 16 -7.73 13.99 20.75
N GLU A 17 -7.22 12.98 20.05
CA GLU A 17 -7.93 12.28 18.99
C GLU A 17 -8.43 10.92 19.51
N LYS A 18 -9.75 10.79 19.68
CA LYS A 18 -10.38 9.61 20.28
C LYS A 18 -10.36 8.39 19.35
N LEU A 19 -10.32 8.63 18.04
CA LEU A 19 -10.39 7.58 17.01
C LEU A 19 -9.00 7.15 16.52
N GLY A 20 -7.95 7.83 16.99
CA GLY A 20 -6.57 7.49 16.69
C GLY A 20 -6.16 6.19 17.40
N GLY A 21 -5.21 5.47 16.81
CA GLY A 21 -4.74 4.23 17.39
C GLY A 21 -3.51 3.68 16.66
N HIS A 22 -3.00 2.58 17.19
CA HIS A 22 -1.98 1.79 16.51
C HIS A 22 -2.62 0.58 15.87
N MET A 23 -2.08 0.19 14.72
CA MET A 23 -2.41 -1.07 14.09
C MET A 23 -1.13 -1.80 13.73
N HIS A 24 -1.20 -3.12 13.61
CA HIS A 24 -0.08 -3.92 13.14
C HIS A 24 -0.07 -3.92 11.60
N PRO A 25 0.83 -3.18 10.93
CA PRO A 25 0.71 -2.95 9.50
C PRO A 25 0.86 -4.25 8.69
N LEU A 26 1.81 -5.11 9.10
CA LEU A 26 1.99 -6.41 8.44
C LEU A 26 0.75 -7.31 8.52
N ASN A 27 0.12 -7.43 9.69
CA ASN A 27 -1.09 -8.25 9.82
C ASN A 27 -2.25 -7.70 8.99
N TYR A 28 -2.37 -6.38 8.91
CA TYR A 28 -3.36 -5.74 8.04
C TYR A 28 -3.11 -6.07 6.56
N THR A 29 -1.87 -5.90 6.08
CA THR A 29 -1.49 -6.24 4.70
C THR A 29 -1.74 -7.72 4.39
N LEU A 30 -1.37 -8.63 5.29
CA LEU A 30 -1.62 -10.06 5.12
C LEU A 30 -3.12 -10.40 5.11
N GLY A 31 -3.91 -9.73 5.96
CA GLY A 31 -5.37 -9.86 5.96
C GLY A 31 -5.99 -9.42 4.64
N LEU A 32 -5.57 -8.28 4.10
CA LEU A 32 -6.00 -7.79 2.79
C LEU A 32 -5.61 -8.74 1.66
N ALA A 33 -4.36 -9.24 1.65
CA ALA A 33 -3.89 -10.20 0.65
C ALA A 33 -4.74 -11.47 0.64
N ARG A 34 -5.06 -12.03 1.82
CA ARG A 34 -5.94 -13.19 1.96
C ARG A 34 -7.34 -12.91 1.43
N ALA A 35 -7.92 -11.75 1.77
CA ALA A 35 -9.25 -11.37 1.28
C ALA A 35 -9.28 -11.19 -0.25
N ALA A 36 -8.24 -10.59 -0.84
CA ALA A 36 -8.12 -10.43 -2.28
C ALA A 36 -8.01 -11.79 -3.00
N VAL A 37 -7.19 -12.71 -2.48
CA VAL A 37 -7.07 -14.08 -3.01
C VAL A 37 -8.40 -14.81 -2.90
N ALA A 38 -9.12 -14.69 -1.76
CA ALA A 38 -10.44 -15.28 -1.59
C ALA A 38 -11.48 -14.71 -2.59
N ALA A 39 -11.29 -13.47 -3.06
CA ALA A 39 -12.09 -12.86 -4.12
C ALA A 39 -11.63 -13.23 -5.55
N GLY A 40 -10.62 -14.10 -5.69
CA GLY A 40 -10.13 -14.60 -6.98
C GLY A 40 -8.95 -13.81 -7.59
N VAL A 41 -8.30 -12.93 -6.83
CA VAL A 41 -7.11 -12.21 -7.29
C VAL A 41 -5.88 -13.13 -7.27
N SER A 42 -5.06 -13.07 -8.32
CA SER A 42 -3.73 -13.69 -8.35
C SER A 42 -2.67 -12.70 -7.84
N ILE A 43 -1.88 -13.12 -6.86
CA ILE A 43 -0.75 -12.35 -6.33
C ILE A 43 0.54 -13.02 -6.80
N HIS A 44 1.42 -12.23 -7.43
CA HIS A 44 2.73 -12.69 -7.91
C HIS A 44 3.83 -11.98 -7.14
N GLU A 45 4.37 -12.65 -6.13
CA GLU A 45 5.53 -12.16 -5.37
C GLU A 45 6.83 -12.34 -6.19
N ASN A 46 7.90 -11.66 -5.78
CA ASN A 46 9.22 -11.73 -6.43
C ASN A 46 9.19 -11.48 -7.95
N SER A 47 8.23 -10.69 -8.41
CA SER A 47 7.93 -10.45 -9.82
C SER A 47 7.98 -8.95 -10.13
N VAL A 48 9.15 -8.35 -9.91
CA VAL A 48 9.34 -6.89 -10.08
C VAL A 48 8.93 -6.45 -11.48
N ALA A 49 8.11 -5.40 -11.56
CA ALA A 49 7.78 -4.73 -12.81
C ALA A 49 9.01 -3.92 -13.25
N LEU A 50 9.56 -4.25 -14.42
CA LEU A 50 10.78 -3.64 -14.95
C LEU A 50 10.50 -2.62 -16.05
N ARG A 51 9.35 -2.72 -16.73
CA ARG A 51 8.99 -1.83 -17.83
C ARG A 51 7.48 -1.81 -18.05
N LEU A 52 6.93 -0.61 -18.26
CA LEU A 52 5.54 -0.39 -18.62
C LEU A 52 5.44 0.13 -20.06
N GLU A 53 4.86 -0.68 -20.95
CA GLU A 53 4.56 -0.30 -22.33
C GLU A 53 3.07 0.03 -22.45
N ARG A 54 2.69 1.09 -23.17
CA ARG A 54 1.28 1.51 -23.31
C ARG A 54 0.63 1.12 -24.64
N GLU A 55 1.43 0.90 -25.68
CA GLU A 55 0.95 0.67 -27.06
C GLU A 55 1.42 -0.68 -27.59
N PRO A 56 0.59 -1.43 -28.36
CA PRO A 56 -0.82 -1.16 -28.70
C PRO A 56 -1.82 -1.57 -27.57
N ALA A 57 -1.32 -2.09 -26.45
CA ALA A 57 -2.08 -2.37 -25.24
C ALA A 57 -1.12 -2.34 -24.05
N ILE A 58 -1.61 -2.01 -22.84
CA ILE A 58 -0.73 -1.90 -21.68
C ILE A 58 -0.11 -3.26 -21.36
N ARG A 59 1.23 -3.31 -21.38
CA ARG A 59 2.03 -4.47 -20.99
C ARG A 59 2.99 -4.10 -19.89
N VAL A 60 3.02 -4.91 -18.84
CA VAL A 60 4.03 -4.85 -17.77
C VAL A 60 4.99 -6.01 -17.97
N ALA A 61 6.27 -5.72 -18.18
CA ALA A 61 7.31 -6.73 -18.28
C ALA A 61 7.98 -6.98 -16.92
N THR A 62 8.29 -8.24 -16.64
CA THR A 62 9.11 -8.68 -15.50
C THR A 62 10.33 -9.43 -16.03
N ALA A 63 11.26 -9.85 -15.16
CA ALA A 63 12.43 -10.62 -15.57
C ALA A 63 12.08 -11.95 -16.27
N ASN A 64 10.94 -12.55 -15.90
CA ASN A 64 10.57 -13.91 -16.31
C ASN A 64 9.33 -13.96 -17.22
N GLY A 65 8.80 -12.81 -17.65
CA GLY A 65 7.59 -12.77 -18.46
C GLY A 65 6.95 -11.41 -18.57
N SER A 66 5.65 -11.39 -18.91
CA SER A 66 4.87 -10.15 -18.96
C SER A 66 3.38 -10.40 -18.78
N VAL A 67 2.68 -9.38 -18.32
CA VAL A 67 1.21 -9.36 -18.20
C VAL A 67 0.67 -8.24 -19.09
N ARG A 68 -0.44 -8.51 -19.79
CA ARG A 68 -1.21 -7.50 -20.52
C ARG A 68 -2.48 -7.17 -19.75
N ALA A 69 -2.82 -5.89 -19.67
CA ALA A 69 -4.02 -5.43 -18.97
C ALA A 69 -4.66 -4.25 -19.70
N ARG A 70 -5.97 -4.04 -19.50
CA ARG A 70 -6.66 -2.84 -20.00
C ARG A 70 -6.31 -1.60 -19.17
N HIS A 71 -6.07 -1.79 -17.88
CA HIS A 71 -5.74 -0.75 -16.91
C HIS A 71 -4.61 -1.24 -16.00
N VAL A 72 -3.77 -0.30 -15.56
CA VAL A 72 -2.70 -0.54 -14.59
C VAL A 72 -2.77 0.55 -13.52
N VAL A 73 -2.66 0.14 -12.26
CA VAL A 73 -2.53 1.04 -11.10
C VAL A 73 -1.10 0.95 -10.60
N LEU A 74 -0.40 2.08 -10.55
CA LEU A 74 0.94 2.16 -9.99
C LEU A 74 0.83 2.38 -8.48
N ALA A 75 1.25 1.38 -7.71
CA ALA A 75 1.18 1.36 -6.25
C ALA A 75 2.50 0.88 -5.62
N GLY A 76 3.64 1.27 -6.21
CA GLY A 76 4.99 0.88 -5.77
C GLY A 76 5.63 1.80 -4.73
N ASP A 77 4.91 2.82 -4.25
CA ASP A 77 5.41 3.82 -3.29
C ASP A 77 6.79 4.39 -3.72
N ALA A 78 7.74 4.52 -2.80
CA ALA A 78 9.11 4.99 -3.04
C ALA A 78 9.91 4.15 -4.06
N LEU A 79 9.44 2.96 -4.45
CA LEU A 79 10.13 2.05 -5.38
C LEU A 79 9.65 2.19 -6.84
N LEU A 80 8.87 3.22 -7.17
CA LEU A 80 8.42 3.46 -8.54
C LEU A 80 9.50 4.00 -9.48
N GLN A 81 10.65 4.42 -8.96
CA GLN A 81 11.71 5.00 -9.78
C GLN A 81 12.30 3.96 -10.75
N GLY A 82 12.24 4.24 -12.05
CA GLY A 82 12.80 3.39 -13.11
C GLY A 82 11.80 2.48 -13.83
N LEU A 83 10.51 2.52 -13.46
CA LEU A 83 9.41 1.88 -14.19
C LEU A 83 8.77 2.82 -15.21
#